data_AF-A0A8C1ZJG6-F1
#
_entry.id   AF-A0A8C1ZJG6-F1
#
_cell.length_a   1.000
_cell.length_b   1.000
_cell.length_c   1.000
_cell.angle_alpha   90.00
_cell.angle_beta   90.00
_cell.angle_gamma   90.00
#
_symmetry.space_group_name_H-M   'P 1'
#
loop_
_entity.id
_entity.type
_entity.pdbx_description
1 polymer ?
#
loop_
_entity_poly.entity_id
_entity_poly.type
_entity_poly.pdbx_seq_one_letter_code
_entity_poly.pdbx_strand_id
1 'polypeptide(L)'
;MGRFRSFFHQVQLKLHLSVKMNRPAPVEITYECMRFLITHNPTNSQLAKFTEELKSFGVQTLVRVCDATYDKTPVEKEGIEVLDWPFDDGCSPPEQIVDDWLNLLKCKFKDEPGCCIAVHCVAGLGRAPVLVAIALIECGMMYEDAVEYIRQKRRGAFNAKQLMYLEKYKPKMRLRFKDANGQNCCIQ
;
A
#
# COMPACT_ATOMS: atom_id res chain seq x y z
N MET A 1 -39.27 35.35 -16.71
CA MET A 1 -37.83 35.50 -16.37
C MET A 1 -37.33 34.62 -15.20
N GLY A 2 -38.05 33.57 -14.77
CA GLY A 2 -37.67 32.78 -13.58
C GLY A 2 -36.96 31.43 -13.82
N ARG A 3 -37.08 30.83 -15.01
CA ARG A 3 -36.63 29.43 -15.23
C ARG A 3 -35.15 29.31 -15.65
N PHE A 4 -34.59 30.31 -16.33
CA PHE A 4 -33.19 30.28 -16.78
C PHE A 4 -32.18 30.57 -15.66
N ARG A 5 -32.53 31.42 -14.68
CA ARG A 5 -31.68 31.69 -13.51
C ARG A 5 -31.51 30.47 -12.60
N SER A 6 -32.56 29.67 -12.44
CA SER A 6 -32.53 28.44 -11.63
C SER A 6 -31.63 27.36 -12.23
N PHE A 7 -31.62 27.21 -13.56
CA PHE A 7 -30.75 26.24 -14.24
C PHE A 7 -29.28 26.63 -14.15
N PHE A 8 -28.93 27.90 -14.34
CA PHE A 8 -27.56 28.39 -14.17
C PHE A 8 -27.06 28.25 -12.72
N HIS A 9 -27.93 28.50 -11.72
CA HIS A 9 -27.56 28.33 -10.32
C HIS A 9 -27.43 26.86 -9.93
N GLN A 10 -28.24 25.96 -10.51
CA GLN A 10 -28.17 24.52 -10.28
C GLN A 10 -26.98 23.86 -11.00
N VAL A 11 -26.56 24.41 -12.15
CA VAL A 11 -25.31 24.03 -12.84
C VAL A 11 -24.09 24.58 -12.09
N GLN A 12 -24.12 25.81 -11.57
CA GLN A 12 -23.06 26.33 -10.70
C GLN A 12 -22.96 25.55 -9.37
N LEU A 13 -24.07 25.19 -8.74
CA LEU A 13 -24.09 24.35 -7.52
C LEU A 13 -23.61 22.92 -7.80
N LYS A 14 -23.90 22.33 -8.97
CA LYS A 14 -23.32 21.03 -9.39
C LYS A 14 -21.83 21.12 -9.69
N LEU A 15 -21.35 22.23 -10.24
CA LEU A 15 -19.92 22.49 -10.45
C LEU A 15 -19.18 22.80 -9.13
N HIS A 16 -19.86 23.36 -8.13
CA HIS A 16 -19.30 23.62 -6.80
C HIS A 16 -19.31 22.41 -5.86
N LEU A 17 -20.14 21.37 -6.13
CA LEU A 17 -20.27 20.16 -5.29
C LEU A 17 -19.46 18.95 -5.78
N SER A 18 -18.57 19.11 -6.76
CA SER A 18 -17.66 18.02 -7.14
C SER A 18 -16.33 18.54 -7.68
N VAL A 19 -15.62 19.32 -6.86
CA VAL A 19 -14.16 19.13 -6.81
C VAL A 19 -13.92 17.92 -5.91
N LYS A 20 -14.38 16.73 -6.34
CA LYS A 20 -13.80 15.49 -5.82
C LYS A 20 -12.35 15.55 -6.25
N MET A 21 -11.44 15.82 -5.31
CA MET A 21 -10.02 15.62 -5.58
C MET A 21 -9.89 14.20 -6.12
N ASN A 22 -9.47 14.06 -7.38
CA ASN A 22 -9.26 12.79 -8.07
C ASN A 22 -8.14 12.03 -7.35
N ARG A 23 -8.48 11.43 -6.21
CA ARG A 23 -7.55 10.64 -5.43
C ARG A 23 -7.60 9.22 -5.96
N PRO A 24 -6.44 8.60 -6.19
CA PRO A 24 -6.41 7.23 -6.61
C PRO A 24 -7.00 6.35 -5.51
N ALA A 25 -7.89 5.44 -5.92
CA ALA A 25 -8.50 4.45 -5.04
C ALA A 25 -7.41 3.60 -4.33
N PRO A 26 -7.71 3.06 -3.14
CA PRO A 26 -6.86 2.04 -2.54
C PRO A 26 -6.72 0.85 -3.50
N VAL A 27 -5.54 0.25 -3.54
CA VAL A 27 -5.22 -0.86 -4.44
C VAL A 27 -4.82 -2.07 -3.62
N GLU A 28 -5.59 -3.15 -3.74
CA GLU A 28 -5.29 -4.43 -3.11
C GLU A 28 -4.41 -5.30 -4.01
N ILE A 29 -3.26 -5.74 -3.48
CA ILE A 29 -2.37 -6.70 -4.11
C ILE A 29 -2.44 -7.99 -3.30
N THR A 30 -2.82 -9.09 -3.95
CA THR A 30 -2.89 -10.42 -3.32
C THR A 30 -1.92 -11.35 -4.03
N TYR A 31 -1.17 -12.13 -3.28
CA TYR A 31 -0.28 -13.15 -3.82
C TYR A 31 -0.08 -14.26 -2.79
N GLU A 32 -0.48 -15.48 -3.13
CA GLU A 32 -0.51 -16.61 -2.20
C GLU A 32 -1.33 -16.26 -0.94
N CYS A 33 -0.78 -16.43 0.27
CA CYS A 33 -1.45 -16.06 1.52
C CYS A 33 -1.32 -14.58 1.89
N MET A 34 -0.51 -13.81 1.14
CA MET A 34 -0.24 -12.41 1.46
C MET A 34 -1.27 -11.48 0.82
N ARG A 35 -1.75 -10.52 1.61
CA ARG A 35 -2.65 -9.44 1.15
C ARG A 35 -2.08 -8.09 1.56
N PHE A 36 -1.93 -7.21 0.58
CA PHE A 36 -1.42 -5.86 0.77
C PHE A 36 -2.44 -4.82 0.30
N LEU A 37 -2.50 -3.69 0.99
CA LEU A 37 -3.32 -2.55 0.59
C LEU A 37 -2.45 -1.31 0.38
N ILE A 38 -2.30 -0.86 -0.87
CA ILE A 38 -1.59 0.38 -1.20
C ILE A 38 -2.59 1.54 -1.15
N THR A 39 -2.42 2.44 -0.19
CA THR A 39 -3.33 3.58 0.01
C THR A 39 -2.64 4.93 -0.20
N HIS A 40 -3.42 6.00 -0.09
CA HIS A 40 -2.92 7.38 -0.10
C HIS A 40 -2.79 7.91 1.33
N ASN A 41 -1.99 8.95 1.53
CA ASN A 41 -1.88 9.62 2.81
C ASN A 41 -3.20 10.33 3.17
N PRO A 42 -3.84 10.01 4.31
CA PRO A 42 -5.03 10.73 4.74
C PRO A 42 -4.68 12.14 5.27
N THR A 43 -5.67 13.03 5.26
CA THR A 43 -5.62 14.25 6.09
C THR A 43 -6.27 13.97 7.44
N ASN A 44 -5.97 14.80 8.46
CA ASN A 44 -6.59 14.67 9.79
C ASN A 44 -8.13 14.62 9.73
N SER A 45 -8.75 15.41 8.87
CA SER A 45 -10.21 15.43 8.67
C SER A 45 -10.80 14.16 8.05
N GLN A 46 -9.96 13.29 7.48
CA GLN A 46 -10.36 12.08 6.79
C GLN A 46 -9.98 10.82 7.54
N LEU A 47 -9.28 10.97 8.67
CA LEU A 47 -8.70 9.85 9.40
C LEU A 47 -9.76 8.85 9.82
N ALA A 48 -10.94 9.29 10.29
CA ALA A 48 -12.04 8.39 10.66
C ALA A 48 -12.48 7.49 9.48
N LYS A 49 -12.76 8.11 8.33
CA LYS A 49 -13.17 7.37 7.12
C LYS A 49 -12.04 6.47 6.61
N PHE A 50 -10.80 6.93 6.68
CA PHE A 50 -9.62 6.14 6.32
C PHE A 50 -9.49 4.90 7.20
N THR A 51 -9.66 5.05 8.52
CA THR A 51 -9.64 3.91 9.45
C THR A 51 -10.77 2.92 9.18
N GLU A 52 -11.98 3.40 8.89
CA GLU A 52 -13.09 2.53 8.47
C GLU A 52 -12.78 1.77 7.18
N GLU A 53 -12.17 2.43 6.20
CA GLU A 53 -11.73 1.80 4.95
C GLU A 53 -10.69 0.71 5.23
N LEU A 54 -9.65 0.98 6.03
CA LEU A 54 -8.65 -0.02 6.44
C LEU A 54 -9.30 -1.24 7.11
N LYS A 55 -10.24 -1.02 8.04
CA LYS A 55 -10.97 -2.12 8.72
C LYS A 55 -11.78 -2.95 7.72
N SER A 56 -12.41 -2.32 6.74
CA SER A 56 -13.20 -3.03 5.72
C SER A 56 -12.36 -3.97 4.85
N PHE A 57 -11.07 -3.70 4.67
CA PHE A 57 -10.12 -4.58 3.98
C PHE A 57 -9.49 -5.63 4.91
N GLY A 58 -9.78 -5.61 6.21
CA GLY A 58 -9.16 -6.49 7.20
C GLY A 58 -7.71 -6.14 7.48
N VAL A 59 -7.34 -4.85 7.37
CA VAL A 59 -5.99 -4.38 7.68
C VAL A 59 -5.74 -4.47 9.17
N GLN A 60 -4.62 -5.11 9.56
CA GLN A 60 -4.19 -5.22 10.95
C GLN A 60 -2.92 -4.39 11.24
N THR A 61 -2.11 -4.16 10.19
CA THR A 61 -0.91 -3.32 10.29
C THR A 61 -0.88 -2.31 9.15
N LEU A 62 -0.56 -1.06 9.47
CA LEU A 62 -0.32 0.03 8.54
C LEU A 62 1.14 0.49 8.61
N VAL A 63 1.84 0.46 7.48
CA VAL A 63 3.21 0.95 7.35
C VAL A 63 3.22 2.30 6.63
N ARG A 64 3.77 3.32 7.29
CA ARG A 64 3.99 4.66 6.73
C ARG A 64 5.44 4.77 6.25
N VAL A 65 5.61 4.91 4.94
CA VAL A 65 6.96 5.02 4.31
C VAL A 65 7.34 6.45 3.92
N CYS A 66 6.56 7.42 4.36
CA CYS A 66 6.86 8.84 4.26
C CYS A 66 6.75 9.49 5.64
N ASP A 67 7.24 10.73 5.74
CA ASP A 67 7.10 11.51 6.97
C ASP A 67 5.65 11.55 7.46
N ALA A 68 5.48 11.38 8.76
CA ALA A 68 4.17 11.37 9.39
C ALA A 68 3.52 12.76 9.29
N THR A 69 2.32 12.81 8.70
CA THR A 69 1.54 14.07 8.57
C THR A 69 0.27 14.08 9.42
N TYR A 70 0.01 13.00 10.16
CA TYR A 70 -1.15 12.83 11.02
C TYR A 70 -0.79 11.98 12.25
N ASP A 71 -1.54 12.16 13.34
CA ASP A 71 -1.39 11.37 14.56
C ASP A 71 -1.93 9.94 14.32
N LYS A 72 -1.12 8.93 14.66
CA LYS A 72 -1.46 7.52 14.51
C LYS A 72 -2.37 6.99 15.62
N THR A 73 -2.45 7.69 16.76
CA THR A 73 -3.24 7.27 17.93
C THR A 73 -4.70 6.89 17.61
N PRO A 74 -5.44 7.63 16.76
CA PRO A 74 -6.82 7.26 16.42
C PRO A 74 -6.92 5.96 15.60
N VAL A 75 -5.90 5.63 14.80
CA VAL A 75 -5.84 4.38 14.03
C VAL A 75 -5.48 3.23 14.95
N GLU A 76 -4.50 3.43 15.85
CA GLU A 76 -4.08 2.44 16.84
C GLU A 76 -5.20 2.09 17.84
N LYS A 77 -6.03 3.07 18.23
CA LYS A 77 -7.22 2.84 19.08
C LYS A 77 -8.25 1.89 18.46
N GLU A 78 -8.27 1.78 17.14
CA GLU A 78 -9.15 0.87 16.41
C GLU A 78 -8.54 -0.52 16.18
N GLY A 79 -7.39 -0.80 16.80
CA GLY A 79 -6.72 -2.10 16.73
C GLY A 79 -5.79 -2.28 15.54
N ILE A 80 -5.45 -1.20 14.81
CA ILE A 80 -4.53 -1.24 13.68
C ILE A 80 -3.16 -0.74 14.13
N GLU A 81 -2.16 -1.62 14.11
CA GLU A 81 -0.78 -1.27 14.43
C GLU A 81 -0.19 -0.33 13.37
N VAL A 82 0.43 0.78 13.78
CA VAL A 82 1.03 1.75 12.83
C VAL A 82 2.54 1.83 13.01
N LEU A 83 3.25 1.51 11.93
CA LEU A 83 4.72 1.48 11.85
C LEU A 83 5.25 2.62 10.98
N ASP A 84 6.30 3.28 11.43
CA ASP A 84 6.91 4.45 10.79
C ASP A 84 8.30 4.14 10.25
N TRP A 85 8.39 3.92 8.93
CA TRP A 85 9.64 3.60 8.23
C TRP A 85 9.88 4.56 7.06
N PRO A 86 10.05 5.87 7.33
CA PRO A 86 10.27 6.86 6.28
C PRO A 86 11.61 6.62 5.57
N PHE A 87 11.61 6.81 4.26
CA PHE A 87 12.83 6.91 3.45
C PHE A 87 12.64 7.91 2.30
N ASP A 88 13.75 8.41 1.75
CA ASP A 88 13.77 9.50 0.78
C ASP A 88 12.89 9.25 -0.44
N ASP A 89 12.19 10.30 -0.88
CA ASP A 89 11.30 10.19 -2.03
C ASP A 89 12.07 9.95 -3.33
N GLY A 90 11.51 9.07 -4.16
CA GLY A 90 12.13 8.63 -5.40
C GLY A 90 13.40 7.78 -5.24
N CYS A 91 13.84 7.51 -4.01
CA CYS A 91 14.93 6.60 -3.69
C CYS A 91 14.42 5.17 -3.44
N SER A 92 15.38 4.25 -3.37
CA SER A 92 15.15 2.86 -2.96
C SER A 92 15.14 2.74 -1.43
N PRO A 93 14.43 1.77 -0.86
CA PRO A 93 14.43 1.56 0.59
C PRO A 93 15.84 1.18 1.09
N PRO A 94 16.30 1.73 2.23
CA PRO A 94 17.48 1.26 2.94
C PRO A 94 17.37 -0.23 3.30
N GLU A 95 18.52 -0.92 3.42
CA GLU A 95 18.54 -2.35 3.72
C GLU A 95 17.84 -2.69 5.05
N GLN A 96 17.99 -1.85 6.08
CA GLN A 96 17.29 -2.04 7.35
C GLN A 96 15.75 -2.05 7.18
N ILE A 97 15.20 -1.14 6.38
CA ILE A 97 13.75 -1.10 6.12
C ILE A 97 13.30 -2.34 5.36
N VAL A 98 14.12 -2.83 4.43
CA VAL A 98 13.84 -4.09 3.73
C VAL A 98 13.83 -5.26 4.71
N ASP A 99 14.81 -5.35 5.62
CA ASP A 99 14.88 -6.41 6.61
C ASP A 99 13.69 -6.38 7.58
N ASP A 100 13.34 -5.20 8.09
CA ASP A 100 12.19 -5.01 8.99
C ASP A 100 10.87 -5.33 8.28
N TRP A 101 10.73 -4.94 7.01
CA TRP A 101 9.59 -5.31 6.18
C TRP A 101 9.45 -6.83 6.05
N LEU A 102 10.51 -7.53 5.65
CA LEU A 102 10.45 -8.99 5.47
C LEU A 102 10.17 -9.72 6.78
N ASN A 103 10.72 -9.24 7.90
CA ASN A 103 10.43 -9.80 9.22
C ASN A 103 8.96 -9.56 9.62
N LEU A 104 8.43 -8.36 9.38
CA LEU A 104 7.01 -8.06 9.61
C LEU A 104 6.12 -9.02 8.83
N LEU A 105 6.36 -9.19 7.53
CA LEU A 105 5.55 -10.07 6.68
C LEU A 105 5.57 -11.51 7.17
N LYS A 106 6.76 -12.01 7.50
CA LYS A 106 6.96 -13.36 8.00
C LYS A 106 6.20 -13.61 9.31
N CYS A 107 6.19 -12.64 10.23
CA CYS A 107 5.44 -12.78 11.49
C CYS A 107 3.94 -12.64 11.25
N LYS A 108 3.49 -11.53 10.64
CA LYS A 108 2.07 -11.21 10.52
C LYS A 108 1.26 -12.20 9.69
N PHE A 109 1.76 -12.60 8.52
CA PHE A 109 1.02 -13.54 7.68
C PHE A 109 1.05 -14.99 8.22
N LYS A 110 1.98 -15.30 9.12
CA LYS A 110 2.03 -16.56 9.85
C LYS A 110 1.09 -16.56 11.07
N ASP A 111 1.16 -15.51 11.89
CA ASP A 111 0.42 -15.42 13.15
C ASP A 111 -1.05 -15.09 12.92
N GLU A 112 -1.37 -14.36 11.85
CA GLU A 112 -2.71 -13.89 11.50
C GLU A 112 -3.06 -14.26 10.03
N PRO A 113 -3.34 -15.54 9.72
CA PRO A 113 -3.66 -15.96 8.36
C PRO A 113 -4.83 -15.16 7.76
N GLY A 114 -4.64 -14.64 6.54
CA GLY A 114 -5.65 -13.86 5.82
C GLY A 114 -5.72 -12.37 6.21
N CYS A 115 -4.87 -11.91 7.14
CA CYS A 115 -4.72 -10.49 7.45
C CYS A 115 -4.28 -9.67 6.22
N CYS A 116 -4.48 -8.36 6.29
CA CYS A 116 -4.00 -7.43 5.28
C CYS A 116 -3.00 -6.45 5.90
N ILE A 117 -1.91 -6.16 5.19
CA ILE A 117 -0.94 -5.14 5.57
C ILE A 117 -1.07 -3.97 4.61
N ALA A 118 -1.43 -2.80 5.15
CA ALA A 118 -1.50 -1.57 4.38
C ALA A 118 -0.14 -0.88 4.33
N VAL A 119 0.18 -0.27 3.19
CA VAL A 119 1.39 0.55 3.02
C VAL A 119 1.00 1.85 2.34
N HIS A 120 1.38 2.99 2.90
CA HIS A 120 1.17 4.28 2.25
C HIS A 120 2.41 5.15 2.26
N CYS A 121 2.47 5.98 1.22
CA CYS A 121 3.41 7.09 1.09
C CYS A 121 2.57 8.38 1.08
N VAL A 122 2.86 9.37 0.22
CA VAL A 122 2.02 10.56 0.00
C VAL A 122 0.89 10.24 -0.97
N ALA A 123 1.23 10.01 -2.23
CA ALA A 123 0.28 9.66 -3.28
C ALA A 123 0.06 8.15 -3.44
N GLY A 124 0.92 7.31 -2.86
CA GLY A 124 0.87 5.85 -3.03
C GLY A 124 1.36 5.34 -4.40
N LEU A 125 2.24 6.10 -5.08
CA LEU A 125 2.73 5.78 -6.44
C LEU A 125 4.20 5.34 -6.50
N GLY A 126 5.03 5.71 -5.52
CA GLY A 126 6.47 5.43 -5.55
C GLY A 126 6.88 4.41 -4.49
N ARG A 127 7.16 4.90 -3.28
CA ARG A 127 7.79 4.14 -2.19
C ARG A 127 7.01 2.91 -1.74
N ALA A 128 5.69 3.04 -1.56
CA ALA A 128 4.85 1.93 -1.09
C ALA A 128 4.82 0.74 -2.08
N PRO A 129 4.58 0.94 -3.39
CA PRO A 129 4.74 -0.13 -4.39
C PRO A 129 6.08 -0.89 -4.34
N VAL A 130 7.20 -0.22 -4.01
CA VAL A 130 8.52 -0.87 -3.96
C VAL A 130 8.60 -1.94 -2.89
N LEU A 131 8.07 -1.69 -1.68
CA LEU A 131 8.05 -2.71 -0.63
C LEU A 131 7.17 -3.90 -1.00
N VAL A 132 6.01 -3.65 -1.62
CA VAL A 132 5.12 -4.71 -2.08
C VAL A 132 5.79 -5.54 -3.19
N ALA A 133 6.49 -4.90 -4.14
CA ALA A 133 7.25 -5.61 -5.18
C ALA A 133 8.34 -6.51 -4.58
N ILE A 134 9.09 -6.02 -3.58
CA ILE A 134 10.10 -6.82 -2.87
C ILE A 134 9.47 -8.07 -2.26
N ALA A 135 8.29 -7.96 -1.65
CA ALA A 135 7.59 -9.10 -1.06
C ALA A 135 7.24 -10.16 -2.12
N LEU A 136 6.74 -9.74 -3.28
CA LEU A 136 6.44 -10.64 -4.40
C LEU A 136 7.69 -11.35 -4.92
N ILE A 137 8.81 -10.61 -5.04
CA ILE A 137 10.09 -11.16 -5.52
C ILE A 137 10.69 -12.16 -4.52
N GLU A 138 10.60 -11.87 -3.22
CA GLU A 138 11.00 -12.81 -2.16
C GLU A 138 10.20 -14.12 -2.21
N CYS A 139 8.93 -14.03 -2.58
CA CYS A 139 8.07 -15.18 -2.82
C CYS A 139 8.26 -15.84 -4.19
N GLY A 140 9.12 -15.28 -5.04
CA GLY A 140 9.59 -15.91 -6.26
C GLY A 140 9.01 -15.44 -7.56
N MET A 141 8.25 -14.36 -7.53
CA MET A 141 7.90 -13.64 -8.73
C MET A 141 9.17 -13.00 -9.34
N MET A 142 9.29 -13.03 -10.66
CA MET A 142 10.33 -12.26 -11.35
C MET A 142 10.06 -10.76 -11.17
N TYR A 143 11.10 -9.92 -11.18
CA TYR A 143 10.90 -8.50 -10.88
C TYR A 143 10.05 -7.81 -11.97
N GLU A 144 10.16 -8.24 -13.22
CA GLU A 144 9.36 -7.77 -14.35
C GLU A 144 7.87 -8.05 -14.11
N ASP A 145 7.55 -9.29 -13.72
CA ASP A 145 6.19 -9.73 -13.40
C ASP A 145 5.63 -8.99 -12.19
N ALA A 146 6.44 -8.77 -11.15
CA ALA A 146 6.03 -8.00 -9.97
C ALA A 146 5.71 -6.55 -10.31
N VAL A 147 6.54 -5.92 -11.14
CA VAL A 147 6.31 -4.56 -11.63
C VAL A 147 5.04 -4.49 -12.48
N GLU A 148 4.86 -5.44 -13.40
CA GLU A 148 3.68 -5.47 -14.27
C GLU A 148 2.41 -5.70 -13.45
N TYR A 149 2.39 -6.67 -12.55
CA TYR A 149 1.24 -7.00 -11.72
C TYR A 149 0.77 -5.80 -10.88
N ILE A 150 1.72 -5.07 -10.28
CA ILE A 150 1.39 -3.86 -9.51
C ILE A 150 0.91 -2.74 -10.45
N ARG A 151 1.52 -2.57 -11.64
CA ARG A 151 1.11 -1.54 -12.61
C ARG A 151 -0.27 -1.78 -13.22
N GLN A 152 -0.68 -3.04 -13.40
CA GLN A 152 -2.02 -3.40 -13.85
C GLN A 152 -3.09 -2.83 -12.91
N LYS A 153 -2.83 -2.87 -11.60
CA LYS A 153 -3.76 -2.32 -10.59
C LYS A 153 -3.50 -0.85 -10.25
N ARG A 154 -2.26 -0.38 -10.39
CA ARG A 154 -1.84 0.99 -10.07
C ARG A 154 -0.99 1.59 -11.18
N ARG A 155 -1.65 2.14 -12.18
CA ARG A 155 -0.97 2.81 -13.31
C ARG A 155 -0.05 3.92 -12.80
N GLY A 156 1.18 3.94 -13.30
CA GLY A 156 2.20 4.92 -12.91
C GLY A 156 3.00 4.54 -11.66
N ALA A 157 2.86 3.30 -11.15
CA ALA A 157 3.76 2.79 -10.13
C ALA A 157 5.21 2.70 -10.65
N PHE A 158 6.15 3.02 -9.75
CA PHE A 158 7.61 3.01 -9.93
C PHE A 158 8.17 4.10 -10.84
N ASN A 159 9.23 4.75 -10.39
CA ASN A 159 10.10 5.58 -11.22
C ASN A 159 11.30 4.76 -11.77
N ALA A 160 12.11 5.36 -12.66
CA ALA A 160 13.25 4.69 -13.28
C ALA A 160 14.31 4.17 -12.27
N LYS A 161 14.61 4.93 -11.20
CA LYS A 161 15.57 4.50 -10.17
C LYS A 161 15.07 3.28 -9.40
N GLN A 162 13.77 3.24 -9.12
CA GLN A 162 13.12 2.13 -8.41
C GLN A 162 13.08 0.87 -9.28
N LEU A 163 12.83 1.01 -10.58
CA LEU A 163 12.92 -0.12 -11.51
C LEU A 163 14.34 -0.70 -11.57
N MET A 164 15.36 0.15 -11.69
CA MET A 164 16.77 -0.30 -11.68
C MET A 164 17.15 -0.97 -10.36
N TYR A 165 16.54 -0.57 -9.25
CA TYR A 165 16.75 -1.22 -7.97
C TYR A 165 16.11 -2.61 -7.92
N LEU A 166 14.85 -2.74 -8.36
CA LEU A 166 14.14 -4.03 -8.39
C LEU A 166 14.82 -5.03 -9.34
N GLU A 167 15.32 -4.56 -10.48
CA GLU A 167 16.11 -5.36 -11.43
C GLU A 167 17.37 -5.95 -10.78
N LYS A 168 18.03 -5.19 -9.90
CA LYS A 168 19.26 -5.61 -9.22
C LYS A 168 19.01 -6.32 -7.89
N TYR A 169 17.77 -6.33 -7.42
CA TYR A 169 17.42 -6.90 -6.12
C TYR A 169 17.61 -8.41 -6.14
N LYS A 170 18.35 -8.92 -5.16
CA LYS A 170 18.58 -10.36 -4.99
C LYS A 170 17.76 -10.85 -3.81
N PRO A 171 16.78 -11.75 -4.03
CA PRO A 171 15.94 -12.25 -2.95
C PRO A 171 16.79 -12.99 -1.92
N LYS A 172 16.52 -12.70 -0.64
CA LYS A 172 17.09 -13.35 0.54
C LYS A 172 16.38 -14.69 0.83
N MET A 173 15.28 -14.99 0.13
CA MET A 173 14.47 -16.21 0.25
C MET A 173 13.85 -16.39 1.63
N ARG A 174 13.51 -15.28 2.30
CA ARG A 174 13.04 -15.28 3.70
C ARG A 174 11.55 -15.56 3.87
N LEU A 175 10.78 -15.40 2.79
CA LEU A 175 9.32 -15.60 2.77
C LEU A 175 8.90 -16.95 2.18
N ARG A 176 9.84 -17.77 1.70
CA ARG A 176 9.56 -19.11 1.20
C ARG A 176 9.80 -20.16 2.27
N PHE A 177 8.86 -21.08 2.40
CA PHE A 177 9.00 -22.29 3.20
C PHE A 177 8.69 -23.50 2.34
N LYS A 178 9.27 -24.66 2.68
CA LYS A 178 8.83 -25.93 2.13
C LYS A 178 7.73 -26.46 3.02
N ASP A 179 6.57 -26.76 2.45
CA ASP A 179 5.52 -27.46 3.18
C ASP A 179 5.95 -28.91 3.46
N ALA A 180 5.14 -29.65 4.24
CA ALA A 180 5.40 -31.05 4.56
C ALA A 180 5.49 -31.97 3.32
N ASN A 181 4.99 -31.51 2.17
CA ASN A 181 5.02 -32.22 0.89
C ASN A 181 6.21 -31.79 0.00
N GLY A 182 7.09 -30.92 0.48
CA GLY A 182 8.24 -30.41 -0.25
C GLY A 182 7.90 -29.36 -1.33
N GLN A 183 6.67 -28.84 -1.37
CA GLN A 183 6.27 -27.74 -2.25
C GLN A 183 6.73 -26.41 -1.67
N ASN A 184 7.21 -25.51 -2.53
CA ASN A 184 7.58 -24.15 -2.13
C ASN A 184 6.29 -23.35 -1.88
N CYS A 185 6.00 -23.04 -0.62
CA CYS A 185 4.89 -22.19 -0.23
C CYS A 185 5.42 -20.81 0.20
N CYS A 186 4.69 -19.77 -0.19
CA CYS A 186 5.01 -18.39 0.15
C CYS A 186 4.25 -18.05 1.43
N ILE A 187 4.95 -18.08 2.56
CA ILE A 187 4.48 -17.98 3.95
C ILE A 187 3.40 -19.04 4.33
N GLN A 188 3.71 -19.85 5.35
CA GLN A 188 2.83 -20.83 5.99
C GLN A 188 2.92 -20.70 7.51
#